data_AF-A0A954FLG4-F1
#
_entry.id   AF-A0A954FLG4-F1
#
_cell.length_a   1.000
_cell.length_b   1.000
_cell.length_c   1.000
_cell.angle_alpha   90.00
_cell.angle_beta   90.00
_cell.angle_gamma   90.00
#
_symmetry.space_group_name_H-M   'P 1'
#
loop_
_entity.id
_entity.type
_entity.pdbx_description
1 polymer ?
#
loop_
_entity_poly.entity_id
_entity_poly.type
_entity_poly.pdbx_seq_one_letter_code
_entity_poly.pdbx_strand_id
1 'polypeptide(L)'
;MAASGSELQAEYDKLKIEATHLAGELLDIPRRVAVLHNLYLDSAGNHAFSLIAAHGALWAWNYFETGGSLGRLMAWRYFYNRRERAYRLSLLNSFAESFREVNRKVCIDTVANYNFVARFGSEPNAGEVIPLPLLNALVQVHAAKNAGVRLPEDTKFDIFTASFHCEQEVTVAPGVQQAVAGFDCPILRRLILRPIVRFRYFPKRHYILFKDFSETQERIARGMHAFKLAQAAGWQRVEESMKAYGVMPESYFQNPRMASGLLM
;
A
#
# COMPACT_ATOMS: atom_id res chain seq x y z
N MET A 1 -1.18 17.06 32.38
CA MET A 1 -0.75 15.70 32.73
C MET A 1 -0.51 15.00 31.40
N ALA A 2 0.66 14.36 31.21
CA ALA A 2 0.92 13.60 29.99
C ALA A 2 -0.04 12.41 29.92
N ALA A 3 -0.52 12.08 28.72
CA ALA A 3 -1.38 10.91 28.55
C ALA A 3 -0.59 9.64 28.89
N SER A 4 -1.23 8.72 29.62
CA SER A 4 -0.65 7.41 29.88
C SER A 4 -0.61 6.57 28.59
N GLY A 5 0.30 5.59 28.51
CA GLY A 5 0.38 4.69 27.35
C GLY A 5 -0.93 3.96 27.06
N SER A 6 -1.72 3.62 28.09
CA SER A 6 -3.03 2.98 27.92
C SER A 6 -4.10 3.91 27.33
N GLU A 7 -4.08 5.20 27.69
CA GLU A 7 -4.98 6.20 27.07
C GLU A 7 -4.61 6.42 25.60
N LEU A 8 -3.32 6.52 25.29
CA LEU A 8 -2.85 6.65 23.90
C LEU A 8 -3.20 5.41 23.07
N GLN A 9 -3.07 4.21 23.64
CA GLN A 9 -3.48 2.98 22.96
C GLN A 9 -4.99 2.98 22.65
N ALA A 10 -5.83 3.42 23.59
CA ALA A 10 -7.27 3.52 23.36
C ALA A 10 -7.63 4.50 22.25
N GLU A 11 -6.92 5.63 22.14
CA GLU A 11 -7.09 6.58 21.03
C GLU A 11 -6.61 6.00 19.70
N TYR A 12 -5.50 5.27 19.70
CA TYR A 12 -5.01 4.56 18.51
C TYR A 12 -6.00 3.50 18.02
N ASP A 13 -6.64 2.77 18.93
CA ASP A 13 -7.64 1.77 18.59
C ASP A 13 -8.89 2.40 17.95
N LYS A 14 -9.32 3.59 18.41
CA LYS A 14 -10.38 4.37 17.75
C LYS A 14 -9.99 4.77 16.34
N LEU A 15 -8.77 5.29 16.15
CA LEU A 15 -8.24 5.64 14.83
C LEU A 15 -8.16 4.42 13.90
N LYS A 16 -7.83 3.25 14.43
CA LYS A 16 -7.85 1.97 13.69
C LYS A 16 -9.26 1.58 13.26
N ILE A 17 -10.28 1.79 14.08
CA ILE A 17 -11.69 1.55 13.72
C ILE A 17 -12.11 2.51 12.59
N GLU A 18 -11.82 3.80 12.72
CA GLU A 18 -12.11 4.80 11.67
C GLU A 18 -11.40 4.45 10.36
N ALA A 19 -10.11 4.13 10.42
CA ALA A 19 -9.31 3.72 9.27
C ALA A 19 -9.86 2.44 8.62
N THR A 20 -10.42 1.51 9.40
CA THR A 20 -11.10 0.30 8.91
C THR A 20 -12.33 0.65 8.09
N HIS A 21 -13.15 1.59 8.57
CA HIS A 21 -14.30 2.08 7.80
C HIS A 21 -13.87 2.79 6.52
N LEU A 22 -12.82 3.61 6.57
CA LEU A 22 -12.27 4.32 5.41
C LEU A 22 -11.69 3.38 4.36
N ALA A 23 -11.06 2.27 4.78
CA ALA A 23 -10.47 1.29 3.88
C ALA A 23 -11.51 0.48 3.09
N GLY A 24 -12.78 0.51 3.52
CA GLY A 24 -13.90 -0.19 2.88
C GLY A 24 -13.76 -1.72 2.92
N GLU A 25 -14.49 -2.39 2.04
CA GLU A 25 -14.46 -3.83 1.84
C GLU A 25 -13.35 -4.26 0.87
N LEU A 26 -13.15 -5.57 0.69
CA LEU A 26 -12.05 -6.10 -0.13
C LEU A 26 -12.00 -5.55 -1.57
N LEU A 27 -13.16 -5.31 -2.19
CA LEU A 27 -13.25 -4.82 -3.57
C LEU A 27 -13.17 -3.29 -3.69
N ASP A 28 -13.16 -2.56 -2.57
CA ASP A 28 -13.11 -1.09 -2.55
C ASP A 28 -11.69 -0.55 -2.77
N ILE A 29 -10.95 -1.13 -3.72
CA ILE A 29 -9.60 -0.66 -4.10
C ILE A 29 -9.59 0.83 -4.50
N PRO A 30 -10.54 1.34 -5.31
CA PRO A 30 -10.57 2.77 -5.63
C PRO A 30 -10.67 3.66 -4.38
N ARG A 31 -11.45 3.22 -3.38
CA ARG A 31 -11.59 3.94 -2.10
C ARG A 31 -10.27 4.00 -1.35
N ARG A 32 -9.55 2.87 -1.22
CA ARG A 32 -8.23 2.83 -0.56
C ARG A 32 -7.19 3.68 -1.28
N VAL A 33 -7.19 3.64 -2.61
CA VAL A 33 -6.30 4.50 -3.42
C VAL A 33 -6.59 5.97 -3.17
N ALA A 34 -7.87 6.37 -3.12
CA ALA A 34 -8.26 7.73 -2.81
C ALA A 34 -7.80 8.16 -1.41
N VAL A 35 -7.98 7.30 -0.40
CA VAL A 35 -7.54 7.53 0.97
C VAL A 35 -6.02 7.73 1.01
N LEU A 36 -5.24 6.77 0.50
CA LEU A 36 -3.78 6.83 0.50
C LEU A 36 -3.23 8.04 -0.27
N HIS A 37 -3.81 8.38 -1.42
CA HIS A 37 -3.40 9.56 -2.16
C HIS A 37 -3.72 10.86 -1.40
N ASN A 38 -4.84 10.93 -0.68
CA ASN A 38 -5.15 12.11 0.12
C ASN A 38 -4.21 12.29 1.32
N LEU A 39 -3.68 11.21 1.90
CA LEU A 39 -2.59 11.31 2.89
C LEU A 39 -1.33 11.94 2.28
N TYR A 40 -0.97 11.53 1.06
CA TYR A 40 0.14 12.13 0.33
C TYR A 40 -0.12 13.63 0.08
N LEU A 41 -1.32 14.01 -0.39
CA LEU A 41 -1.69 15.40 -0.65
C LEU A 41 -1.75 16.25 0.63
N ASP A 42 -2.30 15.69 1.72
CA ASP A 42 -2.38 16.34 3.03
C ASP A 42 -0.98 16.58 3.61
N SER A 43 -0.06 15.64 3.41
CA SER A 43 1.35 15.79 3.80
C SER A 43 2.15 16.77 2.93
N ALA A 44 1.50 17.52 2.04
CA ALA A 44 2.14 18.38 1.03
C ALA A 44 3.14 17.64 0.10
N GLY A 45 2.92 16.34 -0.09
CA GLY A 45 3.78 15.46 -0.89
C GLY A 45 5.00 14.90 -0.15
N ASN A 46 5.04 15.01 1.19
CA ASN A 46 6.16 14.52 2.01
C ASN A 46 6.02 13.03 2.36
N HIS A 47 4.81 12.48 2.42
CA HIS A 47 4.57 11.08 2.76
C HIS A 47 4.51 10.17 1.52
N ALA A 48 5.64 10.04 0.81
CA ALA A 48 5.76 9.29 -0.45
C ALA A 48 5.32 7.80 -0.35
N PHE A 49 5.42 7.19 0.84
CA PHE A 49 4.99 5.82 1.08
C PHE A 49 3.52 5.61 0.71
N SER A 50 2.63 6.52 1.11
CA SER A 50 1.20 6.42 0.84
C SER A 50 0.88 6.43 -0.67
N LEU A 51 1.55 7.29 -1.45
CA LEU A 51 1.40 7.33 -2.91
C LEU A 51 1.90 6.05 -3.58
N ILE A 52 3.07 5.53 -3.17
CA ILE A 52 3.61 4.27 -3.72
C ILE A 52 2.72 3.08 -3.33
N ALA A 53 2.15 3.06 -2.12
CA ALA A 53 1.19 2.04 -1.69
C ALA A 53 -0.10 2.07 -2.54
N ALA A 54 -0.59 3.27 -2.91
CA ALA A 54 -1.70 3.42 -3.86
C ALA A 54 -1.36 2.78 -5.23
N HIS A 55 -0.15 3.01 -5.77
CA HIS A 55 0.32 2.32 -6.98
C HIS A 55 0.39 0.81 -6.81
N GLY A 56 0.80 0.33 -5.63
CA GLY A 56 0.77 -1.07 -5.23
C GLY A 56 -0.62 -1.68 -5.36
N ALA A 57 -1.63 -1.03 -4.78
CA ALA A 57 -3.03 -1.46 -4.84
C ALA A 57 -3.56 -1.54 -6.27
N LEU A 58 -3.32 -0.49 -7.07
CA LEU A 58 -3.75 -0.42 -8.47
C LEU A 58 -3.07 -1.47 -9.36
N TRP A 59 -1.79 -1.74 -9.13
CA TRP A 59 -1.06 -2.78 -9.85
C TRP A 59 -1.58 -4.17 -9.47
N ALA A 60 -1.75 -4.45 -8.17
CA ALA A 60 -2.20 -5.75 -7.69
C ALA A 60 -3.58 -6.09 -8.25
N TRP A 61 -4.50 -5.12 -8.29
CA TRP A 61 -5.81 -5.26 -8.95
C TRP A 61 -5.66 -5.68 -10.42
N ASN A 62 -4.89 -4.96 -11.22
CA ASN A 62 -4.71 -5.31 -12.63
C ASN A 62 -3.92 -6.61 -12.87
N TYR A 63 -3.19 -7.11 -11.88
CA TYR A 63 -2.37 -8.31 -11.99
C TYR A 63 -3.13 -9.58 -11.60
N PHE A 64 -3.79 -9.58 -10.43
CA PHE A 64 -4.37 -10.78 -9.81
C PHE A 64 -5.83 -11.06 -10.14
N GLU A 65 -6.59 -10.07 -10.63
CA GLU A 65 -7.99 -10.29 -11.03
C GLU A 65 -8.12 -11.35 -12.12
N THR A 66 -9.29 -12.00 -12.20
CA THR A 66 -9.61 -13.00 -13.24
C THR A 66 -9.47 -12.42 -14.65
N GLY A 67 -9.80 -11.13 -14.83
CA GLY A 67 -9.57 -10.37 -16.07
C GLY A 67 -8.17 -9.76 -16.18
N GLY A 68 -7.36 -9.85 -15.13
CA GLY A 68 -6.00 -9.32 -15.03
C GLY A 68 -4.97 -10.17 -15.77
N SER A 69 -3.69 -9.78 -15.64
CA SER A 69 -2.61 -10.41 -16.41
C SER A 69 -2.44 -11.90 -16.09
N LEU A 70 -2.50 -12.28 -14.81
CA LEU A 70 -2.37 -13.67 -14.40
C LEU A 70 -3.63 -14.49 -14.72
N GLY A 71 -4.81 -13.91 -14.56
CA GLY A 71 -6.08 -14.54 -14.92
C GLY A 71 -6.17 -14.88 -16.41
N ARG A 72 -5.76 -13.94 -17.29
CA ARG A 72 -5.67 -14.19 -18.75
C ARG A 72 -4.68 -15.29 -19.11
N LEU A 73 -3.51 -15.32 -18.46
CA LEU A 73 -2.53 -16.38 -18.65
C LEU A 73 -3.10 -17.76 -18.26
N MET A 74 -3.81 -17.85 -17.13
CA MET A 74 -4.46 -19.10 -16.70
C MET A 74 -5.58 -19.50 -17.65
N ALA A 75 -6.43 -18.55 -18.07
CA ALA A 75 -7.50 -18.80 -19.02
C ALA A 75 -6.96 -19.35 -20.36
N TRP A 76 -5.86 -18.79 -20.85
CA TRP A 76 -5.17 -19.26 -22.04
C TRP A 76 -4.54 -20.65 -21.83
N ARG A 77 -3.82 -20.89 -20.74
CA ARG A 77 -3.14 -22.18 -20.51
C ARG A 77 -4.11 -23.36 -20.41
N TYR A 78 -5.29 -23.15 -19.84
CA TYR A 78 -6.27 -24.22 -19.58
C TYR A 78 -7.48 -24.16 -20.50
N PHE A 79 -7.36 -23.53 -21.69
CA PHE A 79 -8.53 -23.27 -22.53
C PHE A 79 -9.27 -24.53 -23.01
N TYR A 80 -8.54 -25.64 -23.22
CA TYR A 80 -9.10 -26.92 -23.65
C TYR A 80 -9.85 -27.69 -22.54
N ASN A 81 -9.63 -27.37 -21.26
CA ASN A 81 -10.27 -28.04 -20.14
C ASN A 81 -11.04 -27.04 -19.28
N ARG A 82 -12.33 -26.88 -19.58
CA ARG A 82 -13.21 -25.92 -18.90
C ARG A 82 -13.26 -26.11 -17.38
N ARG A 83 -13.27 -27.36 -16.90
CA ARG A 83 -13.34 -27.69 -15.47
C ARG A 83 -12.04 -27.31 -14.76
N GLU A 84 -10.90 -27.70 -15.33
CA GLU A 84 -9.59 -27.34 -14.78
C GLU A 84 -9.39 -25.82 -14.80
N ARG A 85 -9.80 -25.14 -15.87
CA ARG A 85 -9.76 -23.68 -15.96
C ARG A 85 -10.56 -23.02 -14.84
N ALA A 86 -11.81 -23.45 -14.63
CA ALA A 86 -12.66 -22.90 -13.57
C ALA A 86 -12.03 -23.11 -12.18
N TYR A 87 -11.48 -24.32 -11.93
CA TYR A 87 -10.78 -24.63 -10.68
C TYR A 87 -9.53 -23.78 -10.46
N ARG A 88 -8.68 -23.57 -11.47
CA ARG A 88 -7.47 -22.74 -11.34
C ARG A 88 -7.81 -21.26 -11.16
N LEU A 89 -8.86 -20.78 -11.81
CA LEU A 89 -9.34 -19.40 -11.63
C LEU A 89 -9.96 -19.19 -10.24
N SER A 90 -10.66 -20.18 -9.68
CA SER A 90 -11.17 -20.07 -8.31
C SER A 90 -10.04 -20.00 -7.28
N LEU A 91 -8.98 -20.82 -7.46
CA LEU A 91 -7.78 -20.74 -6.63
C LEU A 91 -7.09 -19.37 -6.74
N LEU A 92 -6.96 -18.83 -7.95
CA LEU A 92 -6.40 -17.49 -8.16
C LEU A 92 -7.25 -16.43 -7.46
N ASN A 93 -8.58 -16.55 -7.50
CA ASN A 93 -9.47 -15.60 -6.83
C ASN A 93 -9.31 -15.63 -5.31
N SER A 94 -9.29 -16.82 -4.69
CA SER A 94 -9.04 -16.95 -3.24
C SER A 94 -7.70 -16.34 -2.83
N PHE A 95 -6.68 -16.51 -3.66
CA PHE A 95 -5.39 -15.87 -3.41
C PHE A 95 -5.44 -14.34 -3.57
N ALA A 96 -6.13 -13.85 -4.60
CA ALA A 96 -6.34 -12.42 -4.82
C ALA A 96 -7.07 -11.78 -3.63
N GLU A 97 -8.04 -12.46 -3.03
CA GLU A 97 -8.73 -12.02 -1.81
C GLU A 97 -7.75 -11.83 -0.64
N SER A 98 -6.82 -12.78 -0.41
CA SER A 98 -5.79 -12.61 0.62
C SER A 98 -4.89 -11.39 0.36
N PHE A 99 -4.55 -11.11 -0.90
CA PHE A 99 -3.77 -9.91 -1.25
C PHE A 99 -4.56 -8.62 -1.06
N ARG A 100 -5.86 -8.62 -1.36
CA ARG A 100 -6.75 -7.48 -1.09
C ARG A 100 -6.85 -7.24 0.42
N GLU A 101 -6.89 -8.29 1.23
CA GLU A 101 -6.92 -8.18 2.70
C GLU A 101 -5.62 -7.61 3.26
N VAL A 102 -4.46 -8.06 2.76
CA VAL A 102 -3.16 -7.45 3.13
C VAL A 102 -3.12 -5.98 2.73
N ASN A 103 -3.50 -5.64 1.49
CA ASN A 103 -3.56 -4.24 1.05
C ASN A 103 -4.52 -3.39 1.90
N ARG A 104 -5.64 -3.97 2.32
CA ARG A 104 -6.60 -3.31 3.22
C ARG A 104 -5.96 -3.02 4.57
N LYS A 105 -5.29 -3.99 5.19
CA LYS A 105 -4.55 -3.79 6.46
C LYS A 105 -3.49 -2.70 6.34
N VAL A 106 -2.70 -2.72 5.26
CA VAL A 106 -1.70 -1.67 4.97
C VAL A 106 -2.34 -0.28 4.94
N CYS A 107 -3.48 -0.13 4.24
CA CYS A 107 -4.22 1.13 4.22
C CYS A 107 -4.66 1.56 5.63
N ILE A 108 -5.20 0.63 6.42
CA ILE A 108 -5.68 0.89 7.79
C ILE A 108 -4.52 1.36 8.67
N ASP A 109 -3.40 0.64 8.67
CA ASP A 109 -2.22 0.97 9.48
C ASP A 109 -1.64 2.33 9.08
N THR A 110 -1.53 2.59 7.77
CA THR A 110 -1.00 3.86 7.27
C THR A 110 -1.84 5.05 7.74
N VAL A 111 -3.17 4.94 7.66
CA VAL A 111 -4.10 6.00 8.07
C VAL A 111 -4.10 6.17 9.58
N ALA A 112 -4.15 5.08 10.35
CA ALA A 112 -4.14 5.15 11.81
C ALA A 112 -2.83 5.76 12.32
N ASN A 113 -1.67 5.30 11.83
CA ASN A 113 -0.36 5.82 12.20
C ASN A 113 -0.22 7.30 11.85
N TYR A 114 -0.59 7.69 10.63
CA TYR A 114 -0.49 9.08 10.19
C TYR A 114 -1.32 10.02 11.07
N ASN A 115 -2.57 9.67 11.37
CA ASN A 115 -3.46 10.50 12.19
C ASN A 115 -3.11 10.46 13.68
N PHE A 116 -2.63 9.33 14.18
CA PHE A 116 -2.16 9.23 15.57
C PHE A 116 -0.99 10.18 15.80
N VAL A 117 0.03 10.16 14.92
CA VAL A 117 1.18 11.04 15.07
C VAL A 117 0.81 12.51 14.86
N ALA A 118 -0.19 12.81 14.03
CA ALA A 118 -0.71 14.17 13.88
C ALA A 118 -1.25 14.75 15.21
N ARG A 119 -1.88 13.90 16.03
CA ARG A 119 -2.55 14.30 17.28
C ARG A 119 -1.66 14.16 18.51
N PHE A 120 -0.85 13.11 18.56
CA PHE A 120 -0.14 12.67 19.77
C PHE A 120 1.37 12.52 19.56
N GLY A 121 1.92 12.92 18.41
CA GLY A 121 3.34 12.73 18.09
C GLY A 121 4.33 13.41 19.05
N SER A 122 3.88 14.41 19.81
CA SER A 122 4.66 15.10 20.85
C SER A 122 4.48 14.51 22.25
N GLU A 123 3.58 13.55 22.44
CA GLU A 123 3.37 12.92 23.75
C GLU A 123 4.56 12.02 24.11
N PRO A 124 5.12 12.10 25.33
CA PRO A 124 6.29 11.33 25.73
C PRO A 124 6.13 9.81 25.55
N ASN A 125 4.90 9.30 25.71
CA ASN A 125 4.58 7.88 25.66
C ASN A 125 4.10 7.41 24.27
N ALA A 126 4.11 8.27 23.25
CA ALA A 126 3.66 7.90 21.89
C ALA A 126 4.47 6.74 21.29
N GLY A 127 5.75 6.60 21.70
CA GLY A 127 6.64 5.52 21.28
C GLY A 127 6.28 4.14 21.85
N GLU A 128 5.35 4.07 22.81
CA GLU A 128 4.83 2.80 23.34
C GLU A 128 3.76 2.19 22.41
N VAL A 129 3.09 3.03 21.59
CA VAL A 129 2.00 2.63 20.68
C VAL A 129 2.51 2.38 19.27
N ILE A 130 3.40 3.25 18.77
CA ILE A 130 3.99 3.16 17.43
C ILE A 130 5.51 3.01 17.56
N PRO A 131 6.16 2.14 16.76
CA PRO A 131 7.61 2.01 16.76
C PRO A 131 8.32 3.36 16.57
N LEU A 132 9.31 3.65 17.42
CA LEU A 132 10.04 4.92 17.42
C LEU A 132 10.56 5.38 16.04
N PRO A 133 11.11 4.50 15.17
CA PRO A 133 11.54 4.93 13.84
C PRO A 133 10.40 5.51 12.99
N LEU A 134 9.21 4.89 13.05
CA LEU A 134 8.03 5.35 12.32
C LEU A 134 7.46 6.63 12.95
N LEU A 135 7.39 6.69 14.30
CA LEU A 135 6.96 7.89 15.02
C LEU A 135 7.81 9.11 14.60
N ASN A 136 9.13 8.99 14.68
CA ASN A 136 10.06 10.07 14.33
C ASN A 136 9.92 10.50 12.87
N ALA A 137 9.77 9.55 11.94
CA ALA A 137 9.55 9.85 10.53
C ALA A 137 8.25 10.64 10.30
N LEU A 138 7.14 10.21 10.91
CA LEU A 138 5.84 10.87 10.76
C LEU A 138 5.77 12.23 11.49
N VAL A 139 6.48 12.40 12.61
CA VAL A 139 6.62 13.71 13.26
C VAL A 139 7.29 14.70 12.30
N GLN A 140 8.34 14.28 11.58
CA GLN A 140 8.98 15.13 10.58
C GLN A 140 8.04 15.47 9.41
N VAL A 141 7.23 14.51 8.95
CA VAL A 141 6.21 14.75 7.91
C VAL A 141 5.23 15.83 8.36
N HIS A 142 4.68 15.72 9.57
CA HIS A 142 3.70 16.68 10.09
C HIS A 142 4.33 18.05 10.39
N ALA A 143 5.56 18.09 10.91
CA ALA A 143 6.29 19.33 11.10
C ALA A 143 6.50 20.07 9.77
N ALA A 144 6.91 19.35 8.72
CA ALA A 144 7.08 19.91 7.38
C ALA A 144 5.76 20.38 6.76
N LYS A 145 4.69 19.59 6.91
CA LYS A 145 3.31 19.97 6.53
C LYS A 145 2.90 21.29 7.19
N ASN A 146 3.03 21.38 8.51
CA ASN A 146 2.62 22.55 9.29
C ASN A 146 3.46 23.80 8.95
N ALA A 147 4.72 23.60 8.58
CA ALA A 147 5.60 24.67 8.10
C ALA A 147 5.38 25.03 6.60
N GLY A 148 4.54 24.30 5.87
CA GLY A 148 4.36 24.50 4.42
C GLY A 148 5.59 24.13 3.59
N VAL A 149 6.46 23.27 4.11
CA VAL A 149 7.75 22.93 3.49
C VAL A 149 7.68 21.55 2.83
N ARG A 150 8.24 21.46 1.62
CA ARG A 150 8.54 20.18 0.98
C ARG A 150 9.91 19.69 1.44
N LEU A 151 9.95 18.47 1.96
CA LEU A 151 11.17 17.83 2.42
C LEU A 151 12.12 17.52 1.25
N PRO A 152 13.45 17.56 1.48
CA PRO A 152 14.43 17.03 0.54
C PRO A 152 14.17 15.56 0.22
N GLU A 153 14.59 15.12 -0.96
CA GLU A 153 14.33 13.76 -1.43
C GLU A 153 15.01 12.69 -0.57
N ASP A 154 16.21 12.95 -0.06
CA ASP A 154 16.89 12.02 0.85
C ASP A 154 16.11 11.85 2.16
N THR A 155 15.54 12.94 2.70
CA THR A 155 14.67 12.86 3.88
C THR A 155 13.37 12.11 3.58
N LYS A 156 12.77 12.32 2.39
CA LYS A 156 11.60 11.52 1.97
C LYS A 156 11.95 10.04 1.82
N PHE A 157 13.17 9.72 1.40
CA PHE A 157 13.66 8.34 1.34
C PHE A 157 13.74 7.74 2.73
N ASP A 158 14.34 8.43 3.70
CA ASP A 158 14.42 7.94 5.09
C ASP A 158 13.03 7.72 5.71
N ILE A 159 12.11 8.66 5.48
CA ILE A 159 10.71 8.54 5.91
C ILE A 159 10.03 7.34 5.23
N PHE A 160 10.22 7.19 3.92
CA PHE A 160 9.69 6.06 3.18
C PHE A 160 10.23 4.74 3.73
N THR A 161 11.54 4.67 3.99
CA THR A 161 12.20 3.50 4.57
C THR A 161 11.59 3.15 5.93
N ALA A 162 11.44 4.11 6.84
CA ALA A 162 10.82 3.87 8.14
C ALA A 162 9.38 3.33 8.03
N SER A 163 8.54 3.96 7.20
CA SER A 163 7.17 3.50 6.94
C SER A 163 7.13 2.12 6.30
N PHE A 164 7.99 1.87 5.32
CA PHE A 164 8.02 0.61 4.59
C PHE A 164 8.52 -0.54 5.47
N HIS A 165 9.56 -0.34 6.28
CA HIS A 165 10.02 -1.37 7.21
C HIS A 165 8.96 -1.76 8.23
N CYS A 166 8.32 -0.76 8.85
CA CYS A 166 7.24 -1.02 9.81
C CYS A 166 6.10 -1.82 9.16
N GLU A 167 5.70 -1.46 7.94
CA GLU A 167 4.64 -2.15 7.21
C GLU A 167 5.03 -3.59 6.84
N GLN A 168 6.28 -3.81 6.43
CA GLN A 168 6.77 -5.14 6.08
C GLN A 168 6.82 -6.08 7.28
N GLU A 169 7.22 -5.57 8.44
CA GLU A 169 7.35 -6.35 9.68
C GLU A 169 6.00 -6.66 10.31
N VAL A 170 5.12 -5.65 10.43
CA VAL A 170 3.87 -5.78 11.18
C VAL A 170 2.75 -6.38 10.34
N THR A 171 2.70 -6.09 9.04
CA THR A 171 1.48 -6.30 8.24
C THR A 171 1.70 -7.23 7.04
N VAL A 172 2.69 -6.95 6.19
CA VAL A 172 2.85 -7.70 4.92
C VAL A 172 3.49 -9.06 5.11
N ALA A 173 4.61 -9.16 5.84
CA ALA A 173 5.27 -10.46 6.00
C ALA A 173 4.35 -11.51 6.63
N PRO A 174 3.63 -11.21 7.74
CA PRO A 174 2.69 -12.17 8.33
C PRO A 174 1.52 -12.50 7.39
N GLY A 175 0.95 -11.49 6.72
CA GLY A 175 -0.17 -11.67 5.81
C GLY A 175 0.17 -12.54 4.59
N VAL A 176 1.35 -12.33 3.99
CA VAL A 176 1.83 -13.15 2.86
C VAL A 176 2.10 -14.58 3.31
N GLN A 177 2.71 -14.78 4.49
CA GLN A 177 2.95 -16.13 5.02
C GLN A 177 1.63 -16.89 5.24
N GLN A 178 0.63 -16.24 5.83
CA GLN A 178 -0.71 -16.84 6.03
C GLN A 178 -1.38 -17.19 4.71
N ALA A 179 -1.35 -16.28 3.73
CA ALA A 179 -1.91 -16.51 2.39
C ALA A 179 -1.24 -17.70 1.67
N VAL A 180 0.08 -17.84 1.84
CA VAL A 180 0.87 -18.92 1.23
C VAL A 180 0.64 -20.26 1.92
N ALA A 181 0.47 -20.27 3.25
CA ALA A 181 0.25 -21.49 4.02
C ALA A 181 -1.08 -22.17 3.68
N GLY A 182 -2.12 -21.39 3.35
CA GLY A 182 -3.43 -21.90 2.96
C GLY A 182 -3.55 -22.36 1.51
N PHE A 183 -2.45 -22.47 0.76
CA PHE A 183 -2.49 -22.63 -0.69
C PHE A 183 -1.82 -23.91 -1.21
N ASP A 184 -2.65 -24.89 -1.57
CA ASP A 184 -2.24 -26.26 -1.92
C ASP A 184 -1.87 -26.50 -3.39
N CYS A 185 -1.70 -25.45 -4.21
CA CYS A 185 -1.29 -25.60 -5.62
C CYS A 185 0.16 -25.11 -5.85
N PRO A 186 1.15 -26.02 -5.98
CA PRO A 186 2.56 -25.64 -6.13
C PRO A 186 2.86 -24.80 -7.37
N ILE A 187 2.21 -25.09 -8.50
CA ILE A 187 2.42 -24.38 -9.76
C ILE A 187 1.90 -22.94 -9.65
N LEU A 188 0.67 -22.79 -9.16
CA LEU A 188 0.05 -21.46 -9.03
C LEU A 188 0.73 -20.66 -7.92
N ARG A 189 1.14 -21.29 -6.81
CA ARG A 189 1.98 -20.68 -5.77
C ARG A 189 3.26 -20.10 -6.36
N ARG A 190 3.99 -20.87 -7.18
CA ARG A 190 5.23 -20.42 -7.81
C ARG A 190 5.01 -19.24 -8.76
N LEU A 191 3.91 -19.24 -9.53
CA LEU A 191 3.59 -18.13 -10.43
C LEU A 191 3.27 -16.86 -9.66
N ILE A 192 2.54 -17.00 -8.56
CA ILE A 192 2.10 -15.87 -7.78
C ILE A 192 3.24 -15.28 -6.93
N LEU A 193 4.11 -16.11 -6.36
CA LEU A 193 5.28 -15.65 -5.59
C LEU A 193 6.39 -15.06 -6.47
N ARG A 194 6.22 -15.02 -7.80
CA ARG A 194 7.17 -14.42 -8.73
C ARG A 194 6.54 -13.31 -9.55
N PRO A 195 5.90 -12.32 -8.90
CA PRO A 195 5.24 -11.26 -9.64
C PRO A 195 6.24 -10.45 -10.45
N ILE A 196 5.79 -10.02 -11.62
CA ILE A 196 6.45 -8.99 -12.42
C ILE A 196 5.75 -7.67 -12.12
N VAL A 197 6.37 -6.86 -11.26
CA VAL A 197 5.82 -5.56 -10.87
C VAL A 197 6.24 -4.52 -11.88
N ARG A 198 5.25 -3.79 -12.41
CA ARG A 198 5.48 -2.64 -13.26
C ARG A 198 4.45 -1.56 -12.92
N PHE A 199 4.86 -0.60 -12.11
CA PHE A 199 4.06 0.59 -11.89
C PHE A 199 4.02 1.48 -13.13
N ARG A 200 2.97 2.27 -13.28
CA ARG A 200 2.77 3.08 -14.49
C ARG A 200 3.79 4.21 -14.62
N TYR A 201 4.36 4.68 -13.51
CA TYR A 201 5.45 5.66 -13.53
C TYR A 201 6.82 5.07 -13.90
N PHE A 202 6.99 3.74 -13.92
CA PHE A 202 8.28 3.15 -14.32
C PHE A 202 8.64 3.54 -15.76
N PRO A 203 9.94 3.79 -16.05
CA PRO A 203 10.40 4.02 -17.41
C PRO A 203 9.99 2.86 -18.35
N LYS A 204 9.97 3.13 -19.66
CA LYS A 204 9.66 2.10 -20.66
C LYS A 204 10.62 0.91 -20.47
N ARG A 205 10.09 -0.31 -20.56
CA ARG A 205 10.82 -1.59 -20.38
C ARG A 205 11.40 -1.84 -18.98
N HIS A 206 11.15 -1.00 -17.99
CA HIS A 206 11.56 -1.27 -16.61
C HIS A 206 10.48 -2.04 -15.86
N TYR A 207 10.91 -3.07 -15.14
CA TYR A 207 10.07 -3.93 -14.32
C TYR A 207 10.90 -4.44 -13.13
N ILE A 208 10.22 -4.77 -12.05
CA ILE A 208 10.80 -5.43 -10.89
C ILE A 208 10.32 -6.88 -10.92
N LEU A 209 11.28 -7.81 -11.04
CA LEU A 209 11.02 -9.23 -10.97
C LEU A 209 11.34 -9.74 -9.57
N PHE A 210 10.38 -10.42 -8.96
CA PHE A 210 10.58 -11.12 -7.69
C PHE A 210 11.01 -12.57 -7.95
N LYS A 211 12.01 -13.03 -7.20
CA LYS A 211 12.39 -14.45 -7.14
C LYS A 211 11.47 -15.21 -6.19
N ASP A 212 11.15 -14.60 -5.06
CA ASP A 212 10.18 -15.07 -4.09
C ASP A 212 9.61 -13.88 -3.31
N PHE A 213 8.35 -13.53 -3.60
CA PHE A 213 7.64 -12.44 -2.92
C PHE A 213 7.44 -12.72 -1.43
N SER A 214 7.61 -13.96 -0.94
CA SER A 214 7.57 -14.26 0.50
C SER A 214 8.86 -13.88 1.23
N GLU A 215 9.96 -13.61 0.51
CA GLU A 215 11.22 -13.15 1.10
C GLU A 215 11.16 -11.67 1.49
N THR A 216 11.23 -11.38 2.79
CA THR A 216 11.14 -10.00 3.32
C THR A 216 12.27 -9.10 2.82
N GLN A 217 13.51 -9.61 2.75
CA GLN A 217 14.66 -8.82 2.29
C GLN A 217 14.54 -8.46 0.81
N GLU A 218 14.04 -9.37 -0.04
CA GLU A 218 13.74 -9.04 -1.43
C GLU A 218 12.66 -7.96 -1.51
N ARG A 219 11.55 -8.08 -0.74
CA ARG A 219 10.49 -7.06 -0.71
C ARG A 219 11.02 -5.68 -0.31
N ILE A 220 11.87 -5.59 0.71
CA ILE A 220 12.53 -4.34 1.13
C ILE A 220 13.39 -3.78 0.01
N ALA A 221 14.31 -4.56 -0.55
CA ALA A 221 15.19 -4.10 -1.62
C ALA A 221 14.41 -3.64 -2.87
N ARG A 222 13.33 -4.36 -3.23
CA ARG A 222 12.45 -4.00 -4.34
C ARG A 222 11.62 -2.74 -4.04
N GLY A 223 11.13 -2.59 -2.82
CA GLY A 223 10.40 -1.39 -2.37
C GLY A 223 11.27 -0.13 -2.45
N MET A 224 12.51 -0.21 -1.96
CA MET A 224 13.48 0.89 -2.06
C MET A 224 13.82 1.22 -3.52
N HIS A 225 13.92 0.22 -4.40
CA HIS A 225 14.11 0.46 -5.83
C HIS A 225 12.88 1.13 -6.47
N ALA A 226 11.66 0.75 -6.08
CA ALA A 226 10.44 1.41 -6.56
C ALA A 226 10.41 2.89 -6.16
N PHE A 227 10.82 3.24 -4.94
CA PHE A 227 10.99 4.63 -4.51
C PHE A 227 11.96 5.39 -5.41
N LYS A 228 13.17 4.84 -5.64
CA LYS A 228 14.17 5.50 -6.50
C LYS A 228 13.66 5.74 -7.91
N LEU A 229 12.87 4.81 -8.46
CA LEU A 229 12.21 4.98 -9.75
C LEU A 229 11.12 6.07 -9.70
N ALA A 230 10.38 6.19 -8.60
CA ALA A 230 9.38 7.24 -8.39
C ALA A 230 10.05 8.63 -8.31
N GLN A 231 11.11 8.75 -7.51
CA GLN A 231 11.93 9.96 -7.39
C GLN A 231 12.49 10.38 -8.76
N ALA A 232 13.11 9.45 -9.50
CA ALA A 232 13.67 9.73 -10.82
C ALA A 232 12.61 10.10 -11.87
N ALA A 233 11.37 9.60 -11.73
CA ALA A 233 10.26 9.97 -12.61
C ALA A 233 9.69 11.37 -12.28
N GLY A 234 9.87 11.84 -11.05
CA GLY A 234 9.25 13.04 -10.51
C GLY A 234 7.86 12.76 -9.94
N TRP A 235 7.58 13.29 -8.74
CA TRP A 235 6.36 12.97 -7.99
C TRP A 235 5.05 13.35 -8.71
N GLN A 236 5.02 14.48 -9.41
CA GLN A 236 3.86 14.85 -10.22
C GLN A 236 3.51 13.78 -11.25
N ARG A 237 4.52 13.24 -11.95
CA ARG A 237 4.32 12.16 -12.92
C ARG A 237 3.87 10.87 -12.24
N VAL A 238 4.36 10.58 -11.03
CA VAL A 238 3.90 9.44 -10.24
C VAL A 238 2.40 9.56 -10.00
N GLU A 239 1.94 10.69 -9.46
CA GLU A 239 0.53 10.99 -9.22
C GLU A 239 -0.33 10.86 -10.50
N GLU A 240 0.03 11.55 -11.58
CA GLU A 240 -0.69 11.52 -12.86
C GLU A 240 -0.79 10.10 -13.44
N SER A 241 0.23 9.27 -13.22
CA SER A 241 0.27 7.91 -13.76
C SER A 241 -0.77 6.96 -13.13
N MET A 242 -1.40 7.34 -12.00
CA MET A 242 -2.52 6.58 -11.43
C MET A 242 -3.69 6.46 -12.40
N LYS A 243 -3.94 7.48 -13.24
CA LYS A 243 -4.99 7.44 -14.28
C LYS A 243 -4.78 6.31 -15.28
N ALA A 244 -3.52 6.00 -15.61
CA ALA A 244 -3.18 4.96 -16.59
C ALA A 244 -3.45 3.52 -16.11
N TYR A 245 -3.87 3.32 -14.85
CA TYR A 245 -4.36 2.01 -14.39
C TYR A 245 -5.81 1.75 -14.80
N GLY A 246 -6.62 2.77 -15.08
CA GLY A 246 -8.03 2.62 -15.49
C GLY A 246 -8.97 2.09 -14.41
N VAL A 247 -8.57 2.18 -13.14
CA VAL A 247 -9.34 1.66 -11.99
C VAL A 247 -10.09 2.78 -11.25
N MET A 248 -9.50 3.97 -11.17
CA MET A 248 -10.13 5.14 -10.54
C MET A 248 -11.11 5.80 -11.51
N PRO A 249 -12.27 6.32 -11.03
CA PRO A 249 -13.20 7.06 -11.88
C PRO A 249 -12.58 8.39 -12.32
N GLU A 250 -12.91 8.86 -13.52
CA GLU A 250 -12.34 10.10 -14.08
C GLU A 250 -12.65 11.34 -13.21
N SER A 251 -13.83 11.35 -12.57
CA SER A 251 -14.24 12.40 -11.63
C SER A 251 -13.31 12.55 -10.44
N TYR A 252 -12.64 11.47 -10.01
CA TYR A 252 -11.65 11.51 -8.94
C TYR A 252 -10.50 12.47 -9.28
N PHE A 253 -9.98 12.40 -10.50
CA PHE A 253 -8.82 13.19 -10.91
C PHE A 253 -9.14 14.68 -11.12
N GLN A 254 -10.43 15.03 -11.26
CA GLN A 254 -10.86 16.43 -11.33
C GLN A 254 -10.85 17.09 -9.95
N ASN A 255 -11.15 16.34 -8.89
CA ASN A 255 -11.10 16.84 -7.51
C ASN A 255 -10.75 15.73 -6.49
N PRO A 256 -9.45 15.38 -6.35
CA PRO A 256 -9.02 14.28 -5.49
C PRO A 256 -9.38 14.45 -4.01
N ARG A 257 -9.41 15.71 -3.53
CA ARG A 257 -9.66 16.04 -2.11
C ARG A 257 -11.13 15.90 -1.71
N MET A 258 -12.08 16.17 -2.61
CA MET A 258 -13.51 15.98 -2.31
C MET A 258 -13.97 14.53 -2.47
N ALA A 259 -13.31 13.75 -3.33
CA ALA A 259 -13.77 12.42 -3.72
C ALA A 259 -13.58 11.32 -2.65
N SER A 260 -12.85 11.57 -1.56
CA SER A 260 -12.60 10.55 -0.51
C SER A 260 -13.48 10.69 0.73
N GLY A 261 -14.32 11.72 0.84
CA GLY A 261 -15.07 12.00 2.06
C GLY A 261 -14.19 12.28 3.30
N LEU A 262 -12.88 12.47 3.13
CA LEU A 262 -11.91 12.80 4.18
C LEU A 262 -11.89 14.31 4.48
N LEU A 263 -13.08 14.88 4.71
CA LEU A 263 -13.19 16.16 5.41
C LEU A 263 -13.68 15.85 6.82
N MET A 264 -12.71 15.54 7.69
CA MET A 264 -12.78 15.82 9.12
C MET A 264 -11.45 16.42 9.54
#